data_AF-A0A7S2LGT6-F1
#
_entry.id   AF-A0A7S2LGT6-F1
#
_cell.length_a   1.000
_cell.length_b   1.000
_cell.length_c   1.000
_cell.angle_alpha   90.00
_cell.angle_beta   90.00
_cell.angle_gamma   90.00
#
_symmetry.space_group_name_H-M   'P 1'
#
loop_
_entity.id
_entity.type
_entity.pdbx_description
1 polymer ?
#
loop_
_entity_poly.entity_id
_entity_poly.type
_entity_poly.pdbx_seq_one_letter_code
_entity_poly.pdbx_strand_id
1 'polypeptide(L)'
;MNALELGAVEHLIVWENLDINRYVLRNSSTGEDKVVHLTKEQEANETFFHDEGTGVELEVVEKEQMVEWIANHYKDYGCNLEFVTDRSGEGTQFVKGFGGIGGILRWKVDFVQLEEFEEAAHADKGDSDSDSDDSDDDYGFEDGDYGF
;
A
#
# COMPACT_ATOMS: atom_id res chain seq x y z
N MET A 1 5.84 -6.49 1.40
CA MET A 1 6.34 -5.26 2.06
C MET A 1 5.70 -5.08 3.43
N ASN A 2 4.39 -5.31 3.56
CA ASN A 2 3.61 -5.09 4.80
C ASN A 2 4.23 -5.74 6.05
N ALA A 3 4.77 -6.96 5.95
CA ALA A 3 5.44 -7.62 7.08
C ALA A 3 6.69 -6.86 7.58
N LEU A 4 7.43 -6.21 6.67
CA LEU A 4 8.60 -5.39 6.96
C LEU A 4 8.16 -4.10 7.66
N GLU A 5 7.10 -3.45 7.16
CA GLU A 5 6.55 -2.21 7.73
C GLU A 5 5.96 -2.42 9.14
N LEU A 6 5.43 -3.60 9.41
CA LEU A 6 4.98 -4.01 10.76
C LEU A 6 6.13 -4.36 11.72
N GLY A 7 7.39 -4.38 11.25
CA GLY A 7 8.54 -4.79 12.06
C GLY A 7 8.50 -6.26 12.51
N ALA A 8 7.70 -7.09 11.83
CA ALA A 8 7.48 -8.49 12.21
C ALA A 8 8.57 -9.43 11.68
N VAL A 9 9.39 -8.97 10.73
CA VAL A 9 10.46 -9.75 10.09
C VAL A 9 11.70 -9.80 10.99
N GLU A 10 12.18 -10.99 11.28
CA GLU A 10 13.45 -11.21 11.99
C GLU A 10 14.62 -11.24 11.02
N HIS A 11 14.56 -12.13 10.03
CA HIS A 11 15.58 -12.32 9.02
C HIS A 11 14.97 -12.06 7.65
N LEU A 12 15.47 -11.07 6.93
CA LEU A 12 15.09 -10.75 5.57
C LEU A 12 16.12 -11.38 4.63
N ILE A 13 15.65 -12.29 3.77
CA ILE A 13 16.45 -13.04 2.82
C ILE A 13 16.20 -12.47 1.43
N VAL A 14 17.25 -11.96 0.79
CA VAL A 14 17.16 -11.32 -0.53
C VAL A 14 18.17 -11.95 -1.47
N TRP A 15 17.73 -12.25 -2.69
CA TRP A 15 18.64 -12.68 -3.75
C TRP A 15 19.47 -11.49 -4.23
N GLU A 16 20.79 -11.65 -4.29
CA GLU A 16 21.71 -10.55 -4.67
C GLU A 16 21.41 -9.94 -6.05
N ASN A 17 20.85 -10.74 -6.97
CA ASN A 17 20.53 -10.34 -8.33
C ASN A 17 19.01 -10.20 -8.55
N LEU A 18 18.30 -9.77 -7.50
CA LEU A 18 16.86 -9.51 -7.56
C LEU A 18 16.55 -8.42 -8.57
N ASP A 19 15.73 -8.77 -9.56
CA ASP A 19 15.42 -7.88 -10.68
C ASP A 19 14.15 -7.05 -10.43
N ILE A 20 14.14 -6.35 -9.30
CA ILE A 20 13.03 -5.49 -8.86
C ILE A 20 13.60 -4.10 -8.57
N ASN A 21 12.97 -3.09 -9.17
CA ASN A 21 13.27 -1.69 -8.92
C ASN A 21 12.15 -1.06 -8.09
N ARG A 22 12.52 -0.18 -7.17
CA ARG A 22 11.62 0.66 -6.39
C ARG A 22 11.51 2.02 -7.08
N TYR A 23 10.29 2.39 -7.40
CA TYR A 23 9.94 3.67 -8.02
C TYR A 23 9.14 4.51 -7.05
N VAL A 24 9.48 5.79 -6.95
CA VAL A 24 8.65 6.82 -6.31
C VAL A 24 8.01 7.62 -7.43
N LEU A 25 6.71 7.44 -7.58
CA LEU A 25 5.89 8.11 -8.59
C LEU A 25 5.14 9.26 -7.94
N ARG A 26 5.23 10.47 -8.50
CA ARG A 26 4.46 11.63 -8.03
C ARG A 26 3.32 11.89 -9.00
N ASN A 27 2.11 12.04 -8.47
CA ASN A 27 1.01 12.59 -9.25
C ASN A 27 1.16 14.11 -9.33
N SER A 28 1.41 14.66 -10.52
CA SER A 28 1.57 16.12 -10.69
C SER A 28 0.27 16.90 -10.44
N SER A 29 -0.89 16.25 -10.47
CA SER A 29 -2.20 16.88 -10.28
C SER A 29 -2.60 16.94 -8.80
N THR A 30 -2.37 15.88 -8.03
CA THR A 30 -2.72 15.83 -6.60
C THR A 30 -1.53 16.14 -5.68
N GLY A 31 -0.30 16.03 -6.19
CA GLY A 31 0.92 16.15 -5.42
C GLY A 31 1.21 14.94 -4.54
N GLU A 32 0.51 13.82 -4.69
CA GLU A 32 0.71 12.62 -3.87
C GLU A 32 1.84 11.73 -4.42
N ASP A 33 2.65 11.18 -3.52
CA ASP A 33 3.66 10.17 -3.84
C ASP A 33 3.11 8.77 -3.69
N LYS A 34 3.34 7.93 -4.70
CA LYS A 34 3.05 6.50 -4.70
C LYS A 34 4.34 5.73 -4.91
N VAL A 35 4.63 4.81 -4.01
CA VAL A 35 5.76 3.89 -4.15
C VAL A 35 5.28 2.64 -4.86
N VAL A 36 5.94 2.28 -5.97
CA VAL A 36 5.65 1.04 -6.70
C VAL A 36 6.92 0.21 -6.86
N HIS A 37 6.75 -1.10 -6.89
CA HIS A 37 7.84 -2.07 -7.03
C HIS A 37 7.60 -2.85 -8.31
N LEU A 38 8.48 -2.68 -9.29
CA LEU A 38 8.29 -3.20 -10.63
C LEU A 38 9.47 -4.10 -11.02
N THR A 39 9.17 -5.25 -11.62
CA THR A 39 10.18 -6.06 -12.30
C THR A 39 10.54 -5.42 -13.65
N LYS A 40 11.68 -5.78 -14.24
CA LYS A 40 12.05 -5.32 -15.60
C LYS A 40 10.97 -5.59 -16.65
N GLU A 41 10.22 -6.67 -16.51
CA GLU A 41 9.12 -6.99 -17.43
C GLU A 41 7.92 -6.06 -17.23
N GLN A 42 7.65 -5.66 -15.99
CA GLN A 42 6.58 -4.71 -15.66
C GLN A 42 6.95 -3.27 -16.01
N GLU A 43 8.22 -2.91 -15.94
CA GLU A 43 8.73 -1.60 -16.39
C GLU A 43 8.39 -1.31 -17.87
N ALA A 44 8.24 -2.35 -18.70
CA ALA A 44 7.85 -2.19 -20.09
C ALA A 44 6.37 -1.83 -20.29
N ASN A 45 5.53 -2.01 -19.26
CA ASN A 45 4.10 -1.71 -19.32
C ASN A 45 3.84 -0.29 -18.80
N GLU A 46 3.54 0.63 -19.73
CA GLU A 46 3.24 2.04 -19.44
C GLU A 46 2.04 2.23 -18.49
N THR A 47 1.15 1.23 -18.40
CA THR A 47 -0.01 1.26 -17.50
C THR A 47 0.38 1.43 -16.03
N PHE A 48 1.55 0.95 -15.59
CA PHE A 48 1.99 1.12 -14.19
C PHE A 48 2.44 2.54 -13.87
N PHE A 49 2.70 3.35 -14.89
CA PHE A 49 3.02 4.77 -14.75
C PHE A 49 1.79 5.66 -14.92
N HIS A 50 0.61 5.09 -15.18
CA HIS A 50 -0.64 5.82 -15.26
C HIS A 50 -1.51 5.51 -14.04
N ASP A 51 -2.18 6.52 -13.51
CA ASP A 51 -3.13 6.34 -12.42
C ASP A 51 -4.41 5.67 -12.93
N GLU A 52 -4.84 4.54 -12.33
CA GLU A 52 -6.01 3.76 -12.80
C GLU A 52 -7.34 4.51 -12.68
N GLY A 53 -7.44 5.49 -11.78
CA GLY A 53 -8.67 6.27 -11.59
C GLY A 53 -8.73 7.51 -12.48
N THR A 54 -7.60 8.21 -12.63
CA THR A 54 -7.56 9.51 -13.31
C THR A 54 -6.96 9.46 -14.71
N GLY A 55 -6.27 8.38 -15.07
CA GLY A 55 -5.55 8.23 -16.34
C GLY A 55 -4.39 9.21 -16.51
N VAL A 56 -3.99 9.90 -15.43
CA VAL A 56 -2.91 10.88 -15.42
C VAL A 56 -1.57 10.13 -15.38
N GLU A 57 -0.64 10.56 -16.22
CA GLU A 57 0.74 10.09 -16.22
C GLU A 57 1.44 10.54 -14.93
N LEU A 58 1.99 9.58 -14.18
CA LEU A 58 2.71 9.81 -12.96
C LEU A 58 4.19 10.07 -13.27
N GLU A 59 4.75 11.10 -12.64
CA GLU A 59 6.14 11.47 -12.82
C GLU A 59 7.05 10.55 -11.98
N VAL A 60 8.09 10.00 -12.60
CA VAL A 60 9.12 9.24 -11.87
C VAL A 60 10.05 10.20 -11.14
N VAL A 61 9.90 10.30 -9.82
CA VAL A 61 10.75 11.13 -8.96
C VAL A 61 12.07 10.42 -8.66
N GLU A 62 11.98 9.14 -8.32
CA GLU A 62 13.13 8.36 -7.88
C GLU A 62 13.03 6.91 -8.40
N LYS A 63 14.16 6.37 -8.81
CA LYS A 63 14.34 4.96 -9.19
C LYS A 63 15.59 4.43 -8.51
N GLU A 64 15.43 3.44 -7.65
CA GLU A 64 16.53 2.74 -6.96
C GLU A 64 16.33 1.22 -7.06
N GLN A 65 17.42 0.46 -7.06
CA GLN A 65 17.31 -1.00 -6.99
C GLN A 65 16.77 -1.42 -5.63
N MET A 66 15.83 -2.36 -5.60
CA MET A 66 15.24 -2.85 -4.35
C MET A 66 16.31 -3.38 -3.39
N VAL A 67 17.31 -4.08 -3.93
CA VAL A 67 18.43 -4.65 -3.16
C VAL A 67 19.21 -3.55 -2.43
N GLU A 68 19.51 -2.46 -3.13
CA GLU A 68 20.23 -1.31 -2.58
C GLU A 68 19.39 -0.58 -1.53
N TRP A 69 18.12 -0.33 -1.85
CA TRP A 69 17.20 0.32 -0.91
C TRP A 69 17.06 -0.47 0.39
N ILE A 70 16.87 -1.79 0.32
CA ILE A 70 16.79 -2.66 1.50
C ILE A 70 18.12 -2.64 2.28
N ALA A 71 19.27 -2.69 1.59
CA ALA A 71 20.57 -2.61 2.25
C ALA A 71 20.80 -1.31 3.02
N ASN A 72 20.15 -0.21 2.61
CA ASN A 72 20.19 1.07 3.29
C ASN A 72 19.20 1.16 4.46
N HIS A 73 18.00 0.56 4.33
CA HIS A 73 16.89 0.77 5.26
C HIS A 73 16.61 -0.40 6.22
N TYR A 74 17.23 -1.58 6.06
CA TYR A 74 16.93 -2.78 6.88
C TYR A 74 17.06 -2.52 8.40
N LYS A 75 17.96 -1.61 8.80
CA LYS A 75 18.16 -1.25 10.21
C LYS A 75 16.98 -0.51 10.81
N ASP A 76 16.28 0.30 10.01
CA ASP A 76 15.12 1.08 10.47
C ASP A 76 13.95 0.16 10.80
N TYR A 77 13.87 -0.98 10.11
CA TYR A 77 12.87 -2.02 10.34
C TYR A 77 13.27 -3.04 11.42
N GLY A 78 14.49 -2.96 11.95
CA GLY A 78 14.97 -3.87 13.00
C GLY A 78 15.06 -5.33 12.55
N CYS A 79 15.27 -5.59 11.26
CA CYS A 79 15.47 -6.93 10.71
C CYS A 79 16.96 -7.20 10.41
N ASN A 80 17.33 -8.47 10.29
CA ASN A 80 18.65 -8.90 9.85
C ASN A 80 18.61 -9.20 8.35
N LEU A 81 19.42 -8.51 7.56
CA LEU A 81 19.50 -8.71 6.12
C LEU A 81 20.52 -9.80 5.75
N GLU A 82 20.09 -10.77 4.96
CA GLU A 82 20.91 -11.87 4.44
C GLU A 82 20.80 -11.95 2.91
N PHE A 83 21.95 -11.91 2.23
CA PHE A 83 22.02 -12.10 0.79
C PHE A 83 22.28 -13.54 0.42
N VAL A 84 21.46 -14.07 -0.49
CA VAL A 84 21.58 -15.44 -1.03
C VAL A 84 21.91 -15.42 -2.52
N THR A 85 22.39 -16.56 -3.02
CA THR A 85 22.73 -16.79 -4.43
C THR A 85 21.97 -18.03 -4.93
N ASP A 86 21.79 -18.18 -6.23
CA ASP A 86 21.09 -19.33 -6.83
C ASP A 86 21.99 -20.56 -7.06
N ARG A 87 23.24 -20.53 -6.56
CA ARG A 87 24.25 -21.58 -6.81
C ARG A 87 23.93 -22.93 -6.16
N SER A 88 23.09 -22.95 -5.12
CA SER A 88 22.64 -24.19 -4.47
C SER A 88 21.23 -24.60 -4.93
N GLY A 89 20.86 -25.86 -4.69
CA GLY A 89 19.51 -26.33 -5.00
C GLY A 89 18.44 -25.56 -4.24
N GLU A 90 18.71 -25.22 -2.98
CA GLU A 90 17.86 -24.40 -2.12
C GLU A 90 17.76 -22.96 -2.65
N GLY A 91 18.86 -22.36 -3.07
CA GLY A 91 18.88 -21.01 -3.65
C GLY A 91 18.09 -20.93 -4.96
N THR A 92 18.23 -21.92 -5.83
CA THR A 92 17.44 -22.03 -7.07
C THR A 92 15.94 -22.16 -6.77
N GLN A 93 15.56 -22.98 -5.78
CA GLN A 93 14.16 -23.10 -5.35
C GLN A 93 13.63 -21.81 -4.76
N PHE A 94 14.47 -21.07 -4.02
CA PHE A 94 14.08 -19.80 -3.45
C PHE A 94 13.76 -18.76 -4.53
N VAL A 95 14.63 -18.62 -5.53
CA VAL A 95 14.43 -17.69 -6.64
C VAL A 95 13.22 -18.08 -7.49
N LYS A 96 13.08 -19.37 -7.84
CA LYS A 96 11.98 -19.84 -8.71
C LYS A 96 10.63 -19.98 -8.00
N GLY A 97 10.64 -20.30 -6.71
CA GLY A 97 9.44 -20.56 -5.93
C GLY A 97 8.89 -19.31 -5.24
N PHE A 98 9.77 -18.42 -4.78
CA PHE A 98 9.40 -17.23 -4.00
C PHE A 98 9.81 -15.91 -4.66
N GLY A 99 10.34 -15.94 -5.90
CA GLY A 99 10.69 -14.72 -6.64
C GLY A 99 11.94 -14.01 -6.13
N GLY A 100 12.75 -14.65 -5.27
CA GLY A 100 14.03 -14.12 -4.82
C GLY A 100 13.97 -13.13 -3.65
N ILE A 101 12.81 -12.94 -3.03
CA ILE A 101 12.65 -12.16 -1.79
C ILE A 101 11.80 -12.92 -0.78
N GLY A 102 12.20 -12.94 0.48
CA GLY A 102 11.49 -13.65 1.53
C GLY A 102 11.95 -13.23 2.91
N GLY A 103 11.22 -13.61 3.95
CA GLY A 103 11.58 -13.28 5.32
C GLY A 103 11.09 -14.30 6.31
N ILE A 104 11.86 -14.50 7.38
CA ILE A 104 11.50 -15.27 8.55
C ILE A 104 10.90 -14.31 9.56
N LEU A 105 9.67 -14.59 10.00
CA LEU A 105 8.95 -13.74 10.95
C LEU A 105 9.33 -14.10 12.39
N ARG A 106 9.45 -13.08 13.26
CA ARG A 106 9.63 -13.26 14.71
C ARG A 106 8.42 -13.92 15.36
N TRP A 107 7.24 -13.59 14.85
CA TRP A 107 5.94 -14.03 15.37
C TRP A 107 5.02 -14.39 14.21
N LYS A 108 4.02 -15.22 14.49
CA LYS A 108 2.97 -15.49 13.52
C LYS A 108 2.17 -14.21 13.29
N VAL A 109 2.18 -13.73 12.05
CA VAL A 109 1.31 -12.64 11.59
C VAL A 109 0.18 -13.25 10.78
N ASP A 110 -1.05 -12.81 11.04
CA ASP A 110 -2.20 -13.15 10.20
C ASP A 110 -2.42 -12.02 9.19
N PHE A 111 -1.94 -12.25 7.97
CA PHE A 111 -2.03 -11.25 6.90
C PHE A 111 -3.47 -11.08 6.38
N VAL A 112 -4.31 -12.11 6.52
CA VAL A 112 -5.70 -12.08 6.04
C VAL A 112 -6.55 -11.16 6.90
N GLN A 113 -6.40 -11.25 8.23
CA GLN A 113 -7.09 -10.32 9.13
C GLN A 113 -6.61 -8.89 8.94
N LEU A 114 -5.32 -8.68 8.62
CA LEU A 114 -4.77 -7.35 8.42
C LEU A 114 -5.41 -6.64 7.21
N GLU A 115 -5.54 -7.34 6.08
CA GLU A 115 -6.24 -6.82 4.89
C GLU A 115 -7.72 -6.51 5.20
N GLU A 116 -8.40 -7.37 5.95
CA GLU A 116 -9.81 -7.18 6.33
C GLU A 116 -10.01 -5.96 7.25
N PHE A 117 -9.06 -5.69 8.16
CA PHE A 117 -9.05 -4.49 8.99
C PHE A 117 -8.74 -3.21 8.20
N GLU A 118 -7.81 -3.27 7.24
CA GLU A 118 -7.49 -2.13 6.36
C GLU A 118 -8.69 -1.77 5.45
N GLU A 119 -9.37 -2.76 4.89
CA GLU A 119 -10.56 -2.57 4.07
C GLU A 119 -11.73 -1.98 4.89
N ALA A 120 -11.94 -2.48 6.12
CA ALA A 120 -12.96 -1.94 7.03
C ALA A 120 -12.66 -0.50 7.47
N ALA A 121 -11.39 -0.15 7.73
CA ALA A 121 -11.00 1.21 8.11
C ALA A 121 -11.15 2.22 6.96
N HIS A 122 -11.00 1.77 5.71
CA HIS A 122 -11.24 2.61 4.53
C HIS A 122 -12.73 2.87 4.27
N ALA A 123 -13.62 1.98 4.72
CA ALA A 123 -15.07 2.16 4.57
C ALA A 123 -15.67 3.19 5.54
N ASP A 124 -15.03 3.48 6.68
CA ASP A 124 -15.57 4.34 7.75
C ASP A 124 -15.36 5.85 7.52
N LYS A 125 -14.51 6.25 6.55
CA LYS A 125 -14.29 7.69 6.22
C LYS A 125 -15.31 8.28 5.24
N GLY A 126 -16.37 7.54 4.91
CA GLY A 126 -17.34 7.90 3.87
C GLY A 126 -18.59 8.67 4.32
N ASP A 127 -18.77 8.98 5.61
CA ASP A 127 -20.01 9.64 6.07
C ASP A 127 -19.74 10.70 7.15
N SER A 128 -19.30 11.87 6.70
CA SER A 128 -19.40 13.12 7.47
C SER A 128 -20.03 14.19 6.58
N ASP A 129 -21.14 13.84 5.92
CA ASP A 129 -22.00 14.82 5.27
C ASP A 129 -22.86 15.53 6.33
N SER A 130 -22.38 16.70 6.75
CA SER A 130 -23.16 17.92 6.96
C SER A 130 -24.63 17.76 7.45
N ASP A 131 -24.84 17.66 8.76
CA ASP A 131 -26.12 18.03 9.37
C ASP A 131 -26.25 19.56 9.41
N SER A 132 -26.71 20.15 8.30
CA SER A 132 -27.35 21.48 8.28
C SER A 132 -28.85 21.26 8.20
N ASP A 133 -29.53 21.17 9.34
CA ASP A 133 -30.99 21.10 9.42
C ASP A 133 -31.55 22.48 9.78
N ASP A 134 -31.68 23.35 8.76
CA ASP A 134 -32.55 24.52 8.80
C ASP A 134 -33.98 24.04 8.47
N SER A 135 -34.75 23.74 9.51
CA SER A 135 -36.19 23.47 9.39
C SER A 135 -36.98 24.69 9.88
N ASP A 136 -37.52 25.43 8.91
CA ASP A 136 -38.49 26.53 9.06
C ASP A 136 -39.77 26.03 9.76
N ASP A 137 -40.06 26.57 10.96
CA ASP A 137 -41.32 26.36 11.67
C ASP A 137 -42.43 27.29 11.12
N ASP A 138 -43.23 26.82 10.15
CA ASP A 138 -44.52 27.43 9.78
C ASP A 138 -45.67 26.44 10.03
N TYR A 139 -46.28 26.52 11.22
CA TYR A 139 -47.51 25.81 11.55
C TYR A 139 -48.70 26.76 11.55
N GLY A 140 -49.51 26.68 10.49
CA GLY A 140 -50.77 27.37 10.34
C GLY A 140 -51.99 26.59 10.89
N PHE A 141 -52.83 27.33 11.62
CA PHE A 141 -54.30 27.27 11.68
C PHE A 141 -55.01 26.14 12.47
N GLU A 142 -55.67 26.53 13.57
CA GLU A 142 -56.93 25.91 14.01
C GLU A 142 -57.91 27.02 14.43
N ASP A 143 -58.82 27.39 13.52
CA ASP A 143 -59.97 28.25 13.79
C ASP A 143 -61.16 27.31 14.01
N GLY A 144 -61.54 27.15 15.29
CA GLY A 144 -62.62 26.28 15.75
C GLY A 144 -63.78 27.12 16.30
N ASP A 145 -64.68 27.53 15.41
CA ASP A 145 -65.99 28.12 15.73
C ASP A 145 -66.96 27.05 16.24
N TYR A 146 -67.49 27.21 17.46
CA TYR A 146 -68.84 26.76 17.84
C TYR A 146 -69.40 27.70 18.93
N GLY A 147 -70.50 28.39 18.61
CA GLY A 147 -71.30 29.19 19.54
C GLY A 147 -72.46 28.42 20.20
N PHE A 148 -72.91 29.00 21.33
CA PHE A 148 -74.06 28.71 22.22
C PHE A 148 -74.08 27.40 23.02
#